data_AF-A0A969BNY0-F1
#
_entry.id   AF-A0A969BNY0-F1
#
_cell.length_a   1.000
_cell.length_b   1.000
_cell.length_c   1.000
_cell.angle_alpha   90.00
_cell.angle_beta   90.00
_cell.angle_gamma   90.00
#
_symmetry.space_group_name_H-M   'P 1'
#
loop_
_entity.id
_entity.type
_entity.pdbx_description
1 polymer ?
#
loop_
_entity_poly.entity_id
_entity_poly.type
_entity_poly.pdbx_seq_one_letter_code
_entity_poly.pdbx_strand_id
1 'polypeptide(L)' 'SLNVIAEGVETQAQLDFLTQNHCDQIQGYIFSSPLPAEQFERMLTEGKYFVGIGK' A
#
# COMPACT_ATOMS: atom_id res chain seq x y z
N SER A 1 3.00 8.21 -19.79
CA SER A 1 2.10 7.39 -18.95
C SER A 1 1.57 8.26 -17.83
N LEU A 2 0.32 8.06 -17.42
CA LEU A 2 -0.24 8.69 -16.22
C LEU A 2 0.08 7.79 -15.02
N ASN A 3 0.50 8.37 -13.90
CA ASN A 3 0.71 7.62 -12.65
C ASN A 3 -0.62 7.53 -11.90
N VAL A 4 -1.09 6.32 -11.62
CA VAL A 4 -2.37 6.07 -10.97
C VAL A 4 -2.20 5.33 -9.65
N ILE A 5 -3.05 5.67 -8.68
CA ILE A 5 -3.14 4.98 -7.39
C ILE A 5 -4.50 4.28 -7.26
N ALA A 6 -4.48 3.00 -6.86
CA ALA A 6 -5.67 2.27 -6.46
C ALA A 6 -5.81 2.32 -4.93
N GLU A 7 -6.86 2.98 -4.45
CA GLU A 7 -7.19 3.11 -3.03
C GLU A 7 -8.26 2.10 -2.60
N GLY A 8 -8.24 1.70 -1.32
CA GLY A 8 -9.24 0.79 -0.75
C GLY A 8 -8.98 -0.69 -1.04
N VAL A 9 -7.72 -1.11 -1.20
CA VAL A 9 -7.36 -2.52 -1.39
C VAL A 9 -7.34 -3.26 -0.05
N GLU A 10 -8.15 -4.31 0.07
CA GLU A 10 -8.38 -5.02 1.34
C GLU A 10 -8.00 -6.50 1.27
N THR A 11 -7.94 -7.08 0.07
CA THR A 11 -7.74 -8.53 -0.14
C THR A 11 -6.56 -8.83 -1.04
N GLN A 12 -5.96 -10.02 -0.87
CA GLN A 12 -4.89 -10.50 -1.75
C GLN A 12 -5.33 -10.56 -3.21
N ALA A 13 -6.56 -11.00 -3.49
CA ALA A 13 -7.08 -11.09 -4.85
C ALA A 13 -7.15 -9.72 -5.57
N GLN A 14 -7.51 -8.64 -4.85
CA GLN A 14 -7.50 -7.28 -5.39
C GLN A 14 -6.05 -6.81 -5.66
N LEU A 15 -5.13 -7.07 -4.73
CA LEU A 15 -3.71 -6.75 -4.89
C LEU A 15 -3.11 -7.47 -6.11
N ASP A 16 -3.40 -8.76 -6.26
CA ASP A 16 -2.93 -9.57 -7.39
C ASP A 16 -3.47 -9.01 -8.72
N PHE A 17 -4.76 -8.69 -8.78
CA PHE A 17 -5.39 -8.10 -9.97
C PHE A 17 -4.73 -6.78 -10.36
N LEU A 18 -4.54 -5.86 -9.40
CA LEU A 18 -3.95 -4.55 -9.66
C LEU A 18 -2.48 -4.65 -10.09
N THR A 19 -1.73 -5.56 -9.47
CA THR A 19 -0.32 -5.83 -9.82
C THR A 19 -0.20 -6.38 -11.24
N GLN A 20 -1.05 -7.35 -11.61
CA GLN A 20 -1.08 -7.93 -12.96
C GLN A 20 -1.48 -6.92 -14.05
N ASN A 21 -2.28 -5.91 -13.69
CA ASN A 21 -2.68 -4.83 -14.59
C ASN A 21 -1.74 -3.60 -14.51
N HIS A 22 -0.57 -3.75 -13.90
CA HIS A 22 0.46 -2.71 -13.82
C HIS A 22 -0.02 -1.39 -13.18
N CYS A 23 -0.86 -1.48 -12.15
CA CYS A 23 -1.19 -0.31 -11.33
C CYS A 23 0.08 0.23 -10.67
N ASP A 24 0.34 1.54 -10.77
CA ASP A 24 1.61 2.13 -10.32
C ASP A 24 1.75 2.14 -8.79
N GLN A 25 0.63 2.39 -8.09
CA GLN A 25 0.60 2.55 -6.64
C GLN A 25 -0.65 1.92 -6.04
N ILE A 26 -0.51 1.36 -4.84
CA ILE A 26 -1.62 0.71 -4.11
C ILE A 26 -1.68 1.23 -2.68
N GLN A 27 -2.89 1.53 -2.22
CA GLN A 27 -3.18 1.90 -0.85
C GLN A 27 -4.41 1.14 -0.33
N GLY A 28 -4.32 0.59 0.87
CA GLY A 28 -5.49 0.03 1.54
C GLY A 28 -5.15 -0.81 2.77
N TYR A 29 -6.20 -1.35 3.39
CA TYR A 29 -6.12 -2.18 4.61
C TYR A 29 -5.30 -3.46 4.42
N ILE A 30 -5.08 -3.91 3.18
CA ILE A 30 -4.18 -5.02 2.85
C ILE A 30 -2.76 -4.79 3.39
N PHE A 31 -2.32 -3.52 3.47
CA PHE A 31 -1.05 -3.13 4.05
C PHE A 31 -1.21 -2.61 5.46
N SER A 32 -2.08 -1.60 5.65
CA SER A 32 -2.29 -0.98 6.94
C SER A 32 -3.63 -0.28 7.00
N SER A 33 -4.28 -0.33 8.16
CA SER A 33 -5.36 0.61 8.48
C SER A 33 -4.81 2.04 8.60
N PRO A 34 -5.66 3.08 8.55
CA PRO A 34 -5.25 4.42 8.95
C PRO A 34 -4.67 4.42 10.37
N LEU A 35 -3.59 5.17 10.57
CA LEU A 35 -2.86 5.24 11.84
C LEU A 35 -2.92 6.66 12.41
N PRO A 36 -2.97 6.81 13.75
CA PRO A 36 -2.65 8.07 14.41
C PRO A 36 -1.24 8.55 14.06
N ALA A 37 -1.01 9.87 14.09
CA ALA A 37 0.26 10.49 13.71
C ALA A 37 1.47 9.87 14.45
N GLU A 38 1.40 9.71 15.77
CA GLU A 38 2.48 9.12 16.58
C GLU A 38 2.81 7.67 16.15
N GLN A 39 1.80 6.89 15.78
CA GLN A 39 2.00 5.52 15.31
C GLN A 39 2.62 5.49 13.91
N PHE A 40 2.21 6.42 13.05
CA PHE A 40 2.80 6.58 11.72
C PHE A 40 4.26 7.04 11.82
N GLU A 41 4.58 8.03 12.65
CA GLU A 41 5.96 8.47 12.91
C GLU A 41 6.85 7.33 13.42
N ARG A 42 6.32 6.50 14.33
CA ARG A 42 7.01 5.31 14.80
C ARG A 42 7.23 4.29 13.68
N MET A 43 6.23 4.06 12.83
CA MET A 43 6.36 3.19 11.66
C MET A 43 7.48 3.69 10.73
N LEU A 44 7.54 5.01 10.49
CA LEU A 44 8.56 5.63 9.65
C LEU A 44 9.98 5.42 10.23
N THR A 45 10.14 5.69 11.53
CA THR A 45 11.45 5.68 12.20
C THR A 45 11.98 4.27 12.47
N GLU A 46 11.10 3.29 12.69
CA GLU A 46 11.48 1.87 12.85
C GLU A 46 11.74 1.16 11.52
N GLY A 47 11.52 1.81 10.37
CA GLY A 47 11.70 1.20 9.05
C GLY A 47 10.69 0.11 8.73
N LYS A 48 9.56 0.05 9.45
CA LYS A 48 8.50 -0.96 9.29
C LYS A 48 7.50 -0.52 8.23
N TYR A 49 7.99 -0.27 7.03
CA TYR A 49 7.12 0.00 5.89
C TYR A 49 6.64 -1.31 5.29
N PHE A 50 5.35 -1.39 4.98
CA PHE A 50 4.81 -2.51 4.20
C PHE A 50 5.32 -2.37 2.75
N VAL A 51 6.39 -3.09 2.41
CA VAL A 51 6.95 -3.14 1.06
C VAL A 51 6.08 -4.07 0.20
N GLY A 52 4.93 -3.58 -0.26
CA GLY A 52 4.30 -4.07 -1.48
C GLY A 52 4.19 -2.86 -2.40
N ILE A 53 4.94 -2.73 -3.47
CA ILE A 53 5.22 -3.68 -4.54
C ILE A 53 6.69 -3.51 -4.91
N GLY A 54 7.44 -4.61 -4.91
CA GLY A 54 8.82 -4.60 -5.37
C GLY A 54 8.91 -4.18 -6.84
N LYS A 55 9.95 -3.40 -7.16
CA LYS A 55 10.81 -3.87 -8.24
C LYS A 55 11.76 -4.91 -7.66
#